data_AF-A0A965QGD7-F1
#
_entry.id   AF-A0A965QGD7-F1
#
_cell.length_a   1.000
_cell.length_b   1.000
_cell.length_c   1.000
_cell.angle_alpha   90.00
_cell.angle_beta   90.00
_cell.angle_gamma   90.00
#
_symmetry.space_group_name_H-M   'P 1'
#
loop_
_entity.id
_entity.type
_entity.pdbx_description
1 polymer ?
#
loop_
_entity_poly.entity_id
_entity_poly.type
_entity_poly.pdbx_seq_one_letter_code
_entity_poly.pdbx_strand_id
1 'polypeptide(L)'
;ILAIAQGSSELNISVVLRESDVKSALQELHSEFRLEKLRPLPERVEKHVDLVTLGSGQIGRSFIRQIIGQKHFLAQTLGVSASCIAISDRSGPVLNMKGFSESELIDILEIKAQGGKLRSGSQSTLGKPQNPAEQIMGVVRKDLFTHAVQKGIVVDVTGDDTHNMLLEFIEQGYHVVLANKRPLTVPMDAYKHMLERAAARKVAIRYEATVGAGLPVLDTIAKLQSAGDQIETVLGCLSGTLGYISTQIGAGVPLSQAVREARQLGYTEPHPADDLSGLDVARKALILSRTIGRNLNLSDVETKPLFPERLYHADPDIFVQRLSEMDQEIADMVQKGASQRLVPRYVARIEKEKLSVGLEMVSENSPLGRLQGTDNQIVIRTRRYDSNPLIVTGPGAGAEVTAAGVVNDVVAIATSYFGV
;
A
#
# COMPACT_ATOMS: atom_id res chain seq x y z
N ILE A 1 -25.00 -21.47 1.99
CA ILE A 1 -26.41 -21.88 2.19
C ILE A 1 -26.59 -23.26 1.60
N LEU A 2 -27.06 -24.23 2.39
CA LEU A 2 -27.27 -25.62 1.97
C LEU A 2 -28.72 -25.86 1.54
N ALA A 3 -29.68 -25.20 2.19
CA ALA A 3 -31.08 -25.20 1.80
C ALA A 3 -31.74 -23.90 2.28
N ILE A 4 -32.81 -23.48 1.60
CA ILE A 4 -33.66 -22.37 1.99
C ILE A 4 -35.11 -22.80 1.87
N ALA A 5 -35.92 -22.45 2.87
CA ALA A 5 -37.36 -22.70 2.87
C ALA A 5 -38.07 -21.42 3.29
N GLN A 6 -39.14 -21.07 2.58
CA GLN A 6 -40.00 -19.95 2.94
C GLN A 6 -41.31 -20.50 3.51
N GLY A 7 -41.71 -19.98 4.66
CA GLY A 7 -42.99 -20.34 5.28
C GLY A 7 -44.16 -19.86 4.43
N SER A 8 -45.31 -20.52 4.57
CA SER A 8 -46.53 -20.24 3.82
C SER A 8 -47.09 -18.82 4.02
N SER A 9 -46.71 -18.14 5.10
CA SER A 9 -47.06 -16.75 5.35
C SER A 9 -46.16 -15.75 4.62
N GLU A 10 -45.14 -16.20 3.90
CA GLU A 10 -44.06 -15.41 3.25
C GLU A 10 -43.21 -14.53 4.18
N LEU A 11 -43.58 -14.45 5.47
CA LEU A 11 -42.92 -13.63 6.48
C LEU A 11 -41.75 -14.32 7.18
N ASN A 12 -41.57 -15.63 6.96
CA ASN A 12 -40.52 -16.42 7.59
C ASN A 12 -39.66 -17.10 6.53
N ILE A 13 -38.34 -16.87 6.60
CA ILE A 13 -37.34 -17.57 5.80
C ILE A 13 -36.49 -18.40 6.76
N SER A 14 -36.38 -19.70 6.48
CA SER A 14 -35.51 -20.64 7.18
C SER A 14 -34.35 -21.01 6.27
N VAL A 15 -33.12 -20.96 6.78
CA VAL A 15 -31.90 -21.23 6.02
C VAL A 15 -31.09 -22.30 6.73
N VAL A 16 -30.69 -23.34 6.02
CA VAL A 16 -29.77 -24.37 6.53
C VAL A 16 -28.35 -23.98 6.13
N LEU A 17 -27.46 -23.94 7.11
CA LEU A 17 -26.05 -23.55 6.98
C LEU A 17 -25.16 -24.66 7.54
N ARG A 18 -23.89 -24.65 7.15
CA ARG A 18 -22.88 -25.41 7.89
C ARG A 18 -22.73 -24.76 9.27
N GLU A 19 -22.46 -25.56 10.29
CA GLU A 19 -22.32 -25.07 11.67
C GLU A 19 -21.24 -23.98 11.80
N SER A 20 -20.14 -24.12 11.05
CA SER A 20 -19.06 -23.13 10.95
C SER A 20 -19.54 -21.74 10.50
N ASP A 21 -20.64 -21.67 9.75
CA ASP A 21 -21.10 -20.46 9.08
C ASP A 21 -22.24 -19.76 9.84
N VAL A 22 -22.84 -20.43 10.85
CA VAL A 22 -24.04 -19.94 11.57
C VAL A 22 -23.81 -18.57 12.20
N LYS A 23 -22.67 -18.39 12.89
CA LYS A 23 -22.34 -17.12 13.55
C LYS A 23 -22.20 -15.98 12.53
N SER A 24 -21.55 -16.25 11.39
CA SER A 24 -21.35 -15.26 10.32
C SER A 24 -22.68 -14.86 9.69
N ALA A 25 -23.52 -15.84 9.35
CA ALA A 25 -24.81 -15.56 8.74
C ALA A 25 -25.76 -14.76 9.64
N LEU A 26 -25.77 -15.03 10.95
CA LEU A 26 -26.56 -14.25 11.91
C LEU A 26 -26.14 -12.78 11.94
N GLN A 27 -24.83 -12.51 11.94
CA GLN A 27 -24.31 -11.14 11.95
C GLN A 27 -24.59 -10.42 10.63
N GLU A 28 -24.42 -11.10 9.50
CA GLU A 28 -24.74 -10.56 8.17
C GLU A 28 -26.24 -10.21 8.07
N LEU A 29 -27.12 -11.10 8.55
CA LEU A 29 -28.56 -10.84 8.60
C LEU A 29 -28.89 -9.62 9.47
N HIS A 30 -28.26 -9.48 10.63
CA HIS A 30 -28.47 -8.31 11.48
C HIS A 30 -28.03 -7.01 10.77
N SER A 31 -26.88 -7.04 10.10
CA SER A 31 -26.35 -5.90 9.33
C SER A 31 -27.25 -5.53 8.15
N GLU A 32 -27.62 -6.51 7.34
CA GLU A 32 -28.40 -6.33 6.11
C GLU A 32 -29.81 -5.82 6.40
N PHE A 33 -30.50 -6.43 7.38
CA PHE A 33 -31.86 -6.05 7.76
C PHE A 33 -31.91 -4.87 8.75
N ARG A 34 -30.75 -4.33 9.16
CA ARG A 34 -30.62 -3.21 10.10
C ARG A 34 -31.52 -3.37 11.32
N LEU A 35 -31.58 -4.57 11.88
CA LEU A 35 -32.53 -4.92 12.93
C LEU A 35 -32.33 -4.08 14.20
N GLU A 36 -31.15 -3.45 14.37
CA GLU A 36 -30.91 -2.44 15.41
C GLU A 36 -31.83 -1.20 15.32
N LYS A 37 -32.46 -0.93 14.16
CA LYS A 37 -33.44 0.15 13.99
C LYS A 37 -34.84 -0.23 14.48
N LEU A 38 -35.18 -1.52 14.50
CA LEU A 38 -36.52 -2.01 14.86
C LEU A 38 -36.65 -2.27 16.37
N ARG A 39 -35.55 -2.60 17.04
CA ARG A 39 -35.41 -2.53 18.50
C ARG A 39 -34.07 -1.87 18.82
N PRO A 40 -34.05 -0.67 19.43
CA PRO A 40 -32.84 -0.17 20.03
C PRO A 40 -32.39 -1.18 21.08
N LEU A 41 -31.30 -1.89 20.84
CA LEU A 41 -30.61 -2.58 21.92
C LEU A 41 -30.17 -1.49 22.93
N PRO A 42 -30.32 -1.71 24.25
CA PRO A 42 -29.95 -0.72 25.26
C PRO A 42 -28.46 -0.35 25.22
N GLU A 43 -27.63 -1.16 24.55
CA GLU A 43 -26.25 -0.87 24.20
C GLU A 43 -26.15 -0.64 22.69
N ARG A 44 -25.65 0.52 22.27
CA ARG A 44 -25.17 0.71 20.90
C ARG A 44 -24.14 -0.39 20.65
N VAL A 45 -24.43 -1.34 19.76
CA VAL A 45 -23.41 -2.30 19.30
C VAL A 45 -22.33 -1.49 18.62
N GLU A 46 -21.19 -1.33 19.29
CA GLU A 46 -20.09 -0.56 18.75
C GLU A 46 -19.61 -1.22 17.46
N LYS A 47 -19.57 -0.45 16.37
CA LYS A 47 -19.18 -0.93 15.05
C LYS A 47 -17.66 -1.11 15.05
N HIS A 48 -17.24 -2.30 15.44
CA HIS A 48 -15.84 -2.61 15.77
C HIS A 48 -15.11 -3.38 14.68
N VAL A 49 -13.87 -2.97 14.35
CA VAL A 49 -12.94 -3.73 13.51
C VAL A 49 -11.66 -4.12 14.26
N ASP A 50 -11.21 -5.35 14.02
CA ASP A 50 -9.98 -5.90 14.58
C ASP A 50 -8.82 -5.72 13.59
N LEU A 51 -7.72 -5.12 14.03
CA LEU A 51 -6.55 -4.84 13.20
C LEU A 51 -5.42 -5.85 13.46
N VAL A 52 -4.92 -6.45 12.38
CA VAL A 52 -3.72 -7.31 12.37
C VAL A 52 -2.63 -6.59 11.59
N THR A 53 -1.63 -6.06 12.29
CA THR A 53 -0.56 -5.29 11.65
C THR A 53 0.64 -6.19 11.35
N LEU A 54 0.93 -6.37 10.07
CA LEU A 54 2.14 -7.02 9.59
C LEU A 54 3.23 -5.97 9.39
N GLY A 55 4.26 -6.03 10.23
CA GLY A 55 5.38 -5.08 10.21
C GLY A 55 5.24 -3.95 11.22
N SER A 56 6.30 -3.77 12.02
CA SER A 56 6.41 -2.68 13.01
C SER A 56 7.64 -1.80 12.75
N GLY A 57 7.96 -1.59 11.47
CA GLY A 57 8.97 -0.64 11.02
C GLY A 57 8.53 0.81 11.21
N GLN A 58 9.18 1.77 10.53
CA GLN A 58 8.83 3.19 10.65
C GLN A 58 7.36 3.46 10.29
N ILE A 59 6.87 2.95 9.15
CA ILE A 59 5.48 3.12 8.69
C ILE A 59 4.50 2.46 9.68
N GLY A 60 4.75 1.22 10.09
CA GLY A 60 3.88 0.52 11.04
C GLY A 60 3.76 1.21 12.39
N ARG A 61 4.86 1.77 12.90
CA ARG A 61 4.82 2.58 14.13
C ARG A 61 4.02 3.87 13.97
N SER A 62 4.20 4.58 12.86
CA SER A 62 3.42 5.79 12.56
C SER A 62 1.93 5.46 12.39
N PHE A 63 1.60 4.35 11.72
CA PHE A 63 0.22 3.87 11.59
C PHE A 63 -0.44 3.62 12.94
N ILE A 64 0.20 2.84 13.82
CA ILE A 64 -0.35 2.57 15.17
C ILE A 64 -0.52 3.86 15.97
N ARG A 65 0.46 4.78 15.91
CA ARG A 65 0.35 6.09 16.57
C ARG A 65 -0.85 6.90 16.06
N GLN A 66 -1.08 6.90 14.75
CA GLN A 66 -2.22 7.59 14.15
C GLN A 66 -3.56 6.94 14.51
N ILE A 67 -3.63 5.61 14.60
CA ILE A 67 -4.82 4.89 15.09
C ILE A 67 -5.14 5.27 16.53
N ILE A 68 -4.14 5.31 17.43
CA ILE A 68 -4.31 5.78 18.81
C ILE A 68 -4.87 7.22 18.81
N GLY A 69 -4.24 8.12 18.06
CA GLY A 69 -4.64 9.52 17.98
C GLY A 69 -6.04 9.74 17.39
N GLN A 70 -6.50 8.86 16.49
CA GLN A 70 -7.81 8.95 15.83
C GLN A 70 -8.94 8.24 16.58
N LYS A 71 -8.65 7.45 17.62
CA LYS A 71 -9.64 6.63 18.34
C LYS A 71 -10.91 7.40 18.72
N HIS A 72 -10.76 8.62 19.26
CA HIS A 72 -11.88 9.46 19.64
C HIS A 72 -12.70 9.95 18.43
N PHE A 73 -12.02 10.34 17.34
CA PHE A 73 -12.68 10.78 16.12
C PHE A 73 -13.48 9.65 15.48
N LEU A 74 -12.89 8.46 15.35
CA LEU A 74 -13.57 7.28 14.80
C LEU A 74 -14.83 6.94 15.60
N ALA A 75 -14.72 6.89 16.94
CA ALA A 75 -15.82 6.50 17.80
C ALA A 75 -16.95 7.55 17.82
N GLN A 76 -16.62 8.84 17.94
CA GLN A 76 -17.63 9.88 18.13
C GLN A 76 -18.20 10.43 16.82
N THR A 77 -17.38 10.55 15.78
CA THR A 77 -17.78 11.17 14.51
C THR A 77 -18.29 10.12 13.53
N LEU A 78 -17.56 9.01 13.40
CA LEU A 78 -17.89 7.94 12.46
C LEU A 78 -18.65 6.78 13.11
N GLY A 79 -18.81 6.76 14.44
CA GLY A 79 -19.50 5.68 15.13
C GLY A 79 -18.84 4.31 14.99
N VAL A 80 -17.53 4.28 14.69
CA VAL A 80 -16.71 3.07 14.43
C VAL A 80 -15.56 3.02 15.43
N SER A 81 -15.19 1.83 15.91
CA SER A 81 -13.98 1.62 16.72
C SER A 81 -13.04 0.62 16.04
N ALA A 82 -11.74 0.81 16.24
CA ALA A 82 -10.70 -0.06 15.71
C ALA A 82 -9.70 -0.43 16.81
N SER A 83 -9.42 -1.71 16.98
CA SER A 83 -8.45 -2.21 17.96
C SER A 83 -7.38 -3.06 17.29
N CYS A 84 -6.11 -2.78 17.59
CA CYS A 84 -5.03 -3.67 17.23
C CYS A 84 -5.10 -4.93 18.10
N ILE A 85 -5.23 -6.10 17.49
CA ILE A 85 -5.23 -7.39 18.19
C ILE A 85 -3.95 -8.19 17.92
N ALA A 86 -3.21 -7.84 16.87
CA ALA A 86 -1.97 -8.50 16.51
C ALA A 86 -0.98 -7.51 15.89
N ILE A 87 0.29 -7.59 16.27
CA ILE A 87 1.39 -6.83 15.67
C ILE A 87 2.55 -7.78 15.44
N SER A 88 3.15 -7.77 14.25
CA SER A 88 4.29 -8.64 13.93
C SER A 88 5.53 -7.89 13.46
N ASP A 89 6.68 -8.52 13.70
CA ASP A 89 7.94 -8.20 13.04
C ASP A 89 8.67 -9.51 12.69
N ARG A 90 9.93 -9.40 12.25
CA ARG A 90 10.76 -10.57 11.91
C ARG A 90 11.05 -11.50 13.10
N SER A 91 10.81 -11.08 14.34
CA SER A 91 10.91 -11.93 15.53
C SER A 91 9.62 -12.70 15.85
N GLY A 92 8.53 -12.40 15.16
CA GLY A 92 7.23 -13.04 15.30
C GLY A 92 6.12 -12.08 15.74
N PRO A 93 4.88 -12.59 15.87
CA PRO A 93 3.74 -11.79 16.29
C PRO A 93 3.58 -11.73 17.81
N VAL A 94 3.03 -10.62 18.30
CA VAL A 94 2.39 -10.50 19.61
C VAL A 94 0.89 -10.35 19.41
N LEU A 95 0.10 -10.97 20.28
CA LEU A 95 -1.36 -11.08 20.15
C LEU A 95 -2.04 -10.71 21.46
N ASN A 96 -3.12 -9.94 21.36
CA ASN A 96 -4.09 -9.73 22.41
C ASN A 96 -5.49 -9.75 21.79
N MET A 97 -6.20 -10.87 21.95
CA MET A 97 -7.53 -11.09 21.36
C MET A 97 -8.61 -10.16 21.92
N LYS A 98 -8.33 -9.42 23.01
CA LYS A 98 -9.23 -8.39 23.54
C LYS A 98 -8.92 -6.99 22.98
N GLY A 99 -7.90 -6.87 22.14
CA GLY A 99 -7.31 -5.61 21.72
C GLY A 99 -6.26 -5.12 22.71
N PHE A 100 -5.13 -4.65 22.19
CA PHE A 100 -4.13 -3.93 22.98
C PHE A 100 -4.71 -2.61 23.49
N SER A 101 -4.47 -2.32 24.76
CA SER A 101 -4.71 -1.01 25.37
C SER A 101 -3.75 0.03 24.80
N GLU A 102 -4.07 1.31 24.98
CA GLU A 102 -3.22 2.41 24.50
C GLU A 102 -1.82 2.38 25.13
N SER A 103 -1.72 2.06 26.43
CA SER A 103 -0.42 1.92 27.10
C SER A 103 0.39 0.75 26.54
N GLU A 104 -0.22 -0.42 26.32
CA GLU A 104 0.48 -1.56 25.71
C GLU A 104 0.98 -1.23 24.30
N LEU A 105 0.20 -0.49 23.51
CA LEU A 105 0.63 -0.05 22.19
C LEU A 105 1.79 0.94 22.28
N ILE A 106 1.74 1.91 23.20
CA ILE A 106 2.83 2.87 23.42
C ILE A 106 4.12 2.12 23.82
N ASP A 107 4.04 1.15 24.73
CA ASP A 107 5.19 0.34 25.15
C ASP A 107 5.80 -0.41 23.95
N ILE A 108 4.96 -1.02 23.11
CA ILE A 108 5.39 -1.69 21.87
C ILE A 108 6.11 -0.70 20.94
N LEU A 109 5.56 0.50 20.76
CA LEU A 109 6.15 1.53 19.91
C LEU A 109 7.51 2.00 20.42
N GLU A 110 7.67 2.15 21.73
CA GLU A 110 8.94 2.53 22.38
C GLU A 110 10.01 1.46 22.23
N ILE A 111 9.66 0.19 22.51
CA ILE A 111 10.56 -0.96 22.31
C ILE A 111 11.06 -0.98 20.86
N LYS A 112 10.15 -0.82 19.90
CA LYS A 112 10.51 -0.82 18.47
C LYS A 112 11.29 0.41 18.05
N ALA A 113 11.06 1.57 18.65
CA ALA A 113 11.84 2.79 18.40
C ALA A 113 13.30 2.64 18.82
N GLN A 114 13.56 1.88 19.89
CA GLN A 114 14.90 1.58 20.40
C GLN A 114 15.59 0.40 19.67
N GLY A 115 14.99 -0.11 18.59
CA GLY A 115 15.52 -1.26 17.84
C GLY A 115 15.24 -2.62 18.47
N GLY A 116 14.39 -2.67 19.50
CA GLY A 116 13.96 -3.90 20.15
C GLY A 116 13.19 -4.84 19.23
N LYS A 117 13.10 -6.12 19.63
CA LYS A 117 12.30 -7.16 18.99
C LYS A 117 11.00 -7.34 19.76
N LEU A 118 9.90 -7.62 19.07
CA LEU A 118 8.62 -7.91 19.73
C LEU A 118 8.69 -9.19 20.58
N ARG A 119 9.49 -10.17 20.17
CA ARG A 119 9.78 -11.37 20.96
C ARG A 119 11.29 -11.51 21.20
N SER A 120 11.70 -11.54 22.46
CA SER A 120 13.08 -11.78 22.89
C SER A 120 13.23 -13.20 23.48
N GLY A 121 13.80 -14.15 22.73
CA GLY A 121 14.39 -15.39 23.25
C GLY A 121 13.45 -16.53 23.73
N SER A 122 13.71 -17.74 23.25
CA SER A 122 13.42 -19.06 23.86
C SER A 122 12.07 -19.36 24.54
N GLN A 123 10.95 -18.82 24.06
CA GLN A 123 9.62 -19.42 24.30
C GLN A 123 9.02 -19.99 23.01
N SER A 124 9.83 -20.75 22.26
CA SER A 124 9.34 -21.56 21.15
C SER A 124 8.87 -22.92 21.69
N THR A 125 7.63 -23.00 22.16
CA THR A 125 6.94 -24.29 22.37
C THR A 125 6.53 -24.96 21.05
N LEU A 126 6.88 -24.37 19.91
CA LEU A 126 6.81 -24.95 18.57
C LEU A 126 8.22 -24.91 17.99
N GLY A 127 8.78 -26.07 17.64
CA GLY A 127 10.16 -26.22 17.18
C GLY A 127 10.53 -25.19 16.11
N LYS A 128 11.77 -24.66 16.16
CA LYS A 128 12.29 -23.57 15.31
C LYS A 128 11.82 -23.67 13.85
N PRO A 129 10.84 -22.88 13.40
CA PRO A 129 10.54 -22.79 11.97
C PRO A 129 11.65 -21.98 11.32
N GLN A 130 12.14 -22.43 10.15
CA GLN A 130 13.26 -21.81 9.45
C GLN A 130 12.89 -20.44 8.83
N ASN A 131 11.59 -20.10 8.75
CA ASN A 131 11.06 -18.88 8.14
C ASN A 131 10.18 -18.05 9.11
N PRO A 132 10.47 -16.76 9.35
CA PRO A 132 9.63 -15.85 10.14
C PRO A 132 8.16 -15.77 9.67
N ALA A 133 7.90 -15.86 8.37
CA ALA A 133 6.55 -15.84 7.83
C ALA A 133 5.74 -17.06 8.27
N GLU A 134 6.35 -18.24 8.31
CA GLU A 134 5.72 -19.48 8.80
C GLU A 134 5.48 -19.43 10.31
N GLN A 135 6.37 -18.77 11.07
CA GLN A 135 6.14 -18.54 12.50
C GLN A 135 4.91 -17.65 12.72
N ILE A 136 4.81 -16.55 11.97
CA ILE A 136 3.65 -15.66 12.02
C ILE A 136 2.39 -16.44 11.68
N MET A 137 2.39 -17.18 10.58
CA MET A 137 1.21 -17.96 10.15
C MET A 137 0.88 -19.12 11.07
N GLY A 138 1.86 -19.77 11.68
CA GLY A 138 1.61 -20.82 12.67
C GLY A 138 0.81 -20.31 13.86
N VAL A 139 1.20 -19.15 14.39
CA VAL A 139 0.50 -18.50 15.51
C VAL A 139 -0.85 -17.93 15.05
N VAL A 140 -0.90 -17.26 13.90
CA VAL A 140 -2.15 -16.73 13.32
C VAL A 140 -3.16 -17.85 13.08
N ARG A 141 -2.78 -18.98 12.47
CA ARG A 141 -3.70 -20.10 12.25
C ARG A 141 -4.22 -20.68 13.56
N LYS A 142 -3.34 -20.85 14.55
CA LYS A 142 -3.69 -21.49 15.82
C LYS A 142 -4.54 -20.60 16.72
N ASP A 143 -4.16 -19.33 16.84
CA ASP A 143 -4.68 -18.43 17.86
C ASP A 143 -5.60 -17.37 17.27
N LEU A 144 -5.44 -16.97 16.01
CA LEU A 144 -6.30 -15.97 15.37
C LEU A 144 -7.46 -16.62 14.60
N PHE A 145 -7.18 -17.51 13.65
CA PHE A 145 -8.20 -18.09 12.76
C PHE A 145 -9.15 -19.09 13.43
N THR A 146 -8.76 -19.64 14.59
CA THR A 146 -9.65 -20.48 15.41
C THR A 146 -10.65 -19.66 16.20
N HIS A 147 -10.37 -18.38 16.44
CA HIS A 147 -11.29 -17.45 17.05
C HIS A 147 -12.11 -16.79 15.94
N ALA A 148 -13.42 -16.72 16.11
CA ALA A 148 -14.32 -16.14 15.11
C ALA A 148 -14.19 -14.59 15.07
N VAL A 149 -13.05 -14.11 14.56
CA VAL A 149 -12.80 -12.71 14.19
C VAL A 149 -13.42 -12.52 12.82
N GLN A 150 -14.67 -12.05 12.80
CA GLN A 150 -15.43 -11.90 11.55
C GLN A 150 -15.30 -10.49 10.94
N LYS A 151 -14.59 -9.57 11.61
CA LYS A 151 -14.47 -8.16 11.23
C LYS A 151 -13.00 -7.71 11.23
N GLY A 152 -12.14 -8.53 10.65
CA GLY A 152 -10.70 -8.33 10.68
C GLY A 152 -10.18 -7.56 9.47
N ILE A 153 -9.21 -6.68 9.71
CA ILE A 153 -8.42 -6.02 8.66
C ILE A 153 -6.96 -6.38 8.89
N VAL A 154 -6.34 -7.07 7.93
CA VAL A 154 -4.88 -7.24 7.91
C VAL A 154 -4.25 -6.05 7.20
N VAL A 155 -3.31 -5.41 7.90
CA VAL A 155 -2.59 -4.22 7.46
C VAL A 155 -1.15 -4.62 7.20
N ASP A 156 -0.76 -4.72 5.93
CA ASP A 156 0.61 -5.07 5.53
C ASP A 156 1.43 -3.83 5.15
N VAL A 157 2.31 -3.48 6.07
CA VAL A 157 3.29 -2.39 5.98
C VAL A 157 4.72 -2.94 6.00
N THR A 158 4.89 -4.20 5.59
CA THR A 158 6.21 -4.82 5.42
C THR A 158 6.83 -4.47 4.06
N GLY A 159 8.10 -4.84 3.88
CA GLY A 159 8.78 -4.84 2.58
C GLY A 159 9.06 -6.24 2.05
N ASP A 160 8.49 -7.28 2.67
CA ASP A 160 8.76 -8.69 2.38
C ASP A 160 7.67 -9.26 1.44
N ASP A 161 7.88 -10.47 0.88
CA ASP A 161 6.83 -11.13 0.08
C ASP A 161 5.80 -11.79 0.99
N THR A 162 4.61 -11.19 1.06
CA THR A 162 3.50 -11.59 1.93
C THR A 162 2.31 -12.14 1.15
N HIS A 163 2.43 -12.37 -0.17
CA HIS A 163 1.29 -12.73 -1.02
C HIS A 163 0.52 -13.96 -0.51
N ASN A 164 1.21 -15.07 -0.24
CA ASN A 164 0.58 -16.29 0.24
C ASN A 164 -0.05 -16.12 1.64
N MET A 165 0.60 -15.33 2.50
CA MET A 165 0.07 -15.00 3.83
C MET A 165 -1.24 -14.22 3.72
N LEU A 166 -1.28 -13.20 2.85
CA LEU A 166 -2.49 -12.40 2.60
C LEU A 166 -3.62 -13.23 1.99
N LEU A 167 -3.29 -14.17 1.10
CA LEU A 167 -4.27 -15.09 0.53
C LEU A 167 -4.95 -15.93 1.63
N GLU A 168 -4.19 -16.41 2.62
CA GLU A 168 -4.77 -17.12 3.77
C GLU A 168 -5.66 -16.21 4.62
N PHE A 169 -5.28 -14.96 4.87
CA PHE A 169 -6.14 -13.99 5.55
C PHE A 169 -7.46 -13.76 4.80
N ILE A 170 -7.39 -13.59 3.48
CA ILE A 170 -8.56 -13.44 2.60
C ILE A 170 -9.48 -14.66 2.72
N GLU A 171 -8.93 -15.88 2.72
CA GLU A 171 -9.71 -17.11 2.88
C GLU A 171 -10.48 -17.19 4.20
N GLN A 172 -9.97 -16.53 5.24
CA GLN A 172 -10.61 -16.44 6.54
C GLN A 172 -11.57 -15.24 6.67
N GLY A 173 -11.75 -14.46 5.59
CA GLY A 173 -12.68 -13.33 5.58
C GLY A 173 -12.09 -12.02 6.09
N TYR A 174 -10.77 -11.87 6.11
CA TYR A 174 -10.13 -10.60 6.45
C TYR A 174 -10.08 -9.66 5.24
N HIS A 175 -10.39 -8.39 5.49
CA HIS A 175 -10.04 -7.31 4.59
C HIS A 175 -8.52 -7.08 4.59
N VAL A 176 -7.99 -6.51 3.50
CA VAL A 176 -6.55 -6.28 3.33
C VAL A 176 -6.29 -4.80 3.05
N VAL A 177 -5.34 -4.21 3.77
CA VAL A 177 -4.80 -2.87 3.52
C VAL A 177 -3.29 -2.98 3.31
N LEU A 178 -2.77 -2.40 2.23
CA LEU A 178 -1.37 -2.54 1.82
C LEU A 178 -0.67 -1.18 1.70
N ALA A 179 0.48 -1.05 2.36
CA ALA A 179 1.56 -0.18 1.89
C ALA A 179 2.65 -0.99 1.15
N ASN A 180 2.60 -2.32 1.27
CA ASN A 180 3.50 -3.23 0.58
C ASN A 180 3.12 -3.42 -0.90
N LYS A 181 4.06 -3.17 -1.79
CA LYS A 181 3.88 -3.29 -3.25
C LYS A 181 4.09 -4.70 -3.77
N ARG A 182 4.82 -5.55 -3.05
CA ARG A 182 5.23 -6.89 -3.56
C ARG A 182 4.01 -7.77 -3.86
N PRO A 183 3.00 -7.90 -2.98
CA PRO A 183 1.82 -8.72 -3.25
C PRO A 183 1.00 -8.27 -4.45
N LEU A 184 1.08 -6.99 -4.81
CA LEU A 184 0.36 -6.39 -5.94
C LEU A 184 1.14 -6.46 -7.26
N THR A 185 2.39 -6.89 -7.21
CA THR A 185 3.31 -6.97 -8.37
C THR A 185 3.81 -8.39 -8.65
N VAL A 186 3.21 -9.39 -7.99
CA VAL A 186 3.35 -10.81 -8.31
C VAL A 186 2.90 -11.12 -9.75
N PRO A 187 3.24 -12.30 -10.31
CA PRO A 187 2.75 -12.73 -11.61
C PRO A 187 1.23 -12.58 -11.74
N MET A 188 0.77 -12.21 -12.93
CA MET A 188 -0.62 -11.81 -13.17
C MET A 188 -1.64 -12.85 -12.72
N ASP A 189 -1.36 -14.14 -12.89
CA ASP A 189 -2.27 -15.21 -12.48
C ASP A 189 -2.43 -15.28 -10.95
N ALA A 190 -1.34 -15.11 -10.20
CA ALA A 190 -1.39 -15.04 -8.74
C ALA A 190 -2.13 -13.79 -8.25
N TYR A 191 -1.90 -12.65 -8.92
CA TYR A 191 -2.63 -11.41 -8.63
C TYR A 191 -4.13 -11.56 -8.87
N LYS A 192 -4.54 -12.10 -10.03
CA LYS A 192 -5.95 -12.37 -10.35
C LYS A 192 -6.56 -13.35 -9.36
N HIS A 193 -5.85 -14.42 -9.03
CA HIS A 193 -6.31 -15.39 -8.04
C HIS A 193 -6.61 -14.71 -6.70
N MET A 194 -5.72 -13.87 -6.18
CA MET A 194 -5.96 -13.12 -4.95
C MET A 194 -7.21 -12.22 -5.03
N LEU A 195 -7.42 -11.51 -6.14
CA LEU A 195 -8.62 -10.68 -6.35
C LEU A 195 -9.91 -11.52 -6.43
N GLU A 196 -9.87 -12.66 -7.13
CA GLU A 196 -11.00 -13.58 -7.24
C GLU A 196 -11.38 -14.17 -5.88
N ARG A 197 -10.39 -14.54 -5.06
CA ARG A 197 -10.61 -15.01 -3.69
C ARG A 197 -11.21 -13.92 -2.80
N ALA A 198 -10.70 -12.69 -2.92
CA ALA A 198 -11.26 -11.56 -2.19
C ALA A 198 -12.73 -11.30 -2.57
N ALA A 199 -13.05 -11.31 -3.86
CA ALA A 199 -14.43 -11.17 -4.34
C ALA A 199 -15.33 -12.32 -3.85
N ALA A 200 -14.87 -13.57 -3.92
CA ALA A 200 -15.62 -14.74 -3.45
C ALA A 200 -15.90 -14.70 -1.94
N ARG A 201 -14.98 -14.12 -1.17
CA ARG A 201 -15.10 -13.91 0.28
C ARG A 201 -15.77 -12.59 0.66
N LYS A 202 -16.11 -11.75 -0.32
CA LYS A 202 -16.66 -10.40 -0.15
C LYS A 202 -15.78 -9.50 0.74
N VAL A 203 -14.47 -9.66 0.65
CA VAL A 203 -13.51 -8.82 1.38
C VAL A 203 -12.89 -7.78 0.47
N ALA A 204 -12.54 -6.64 1.05
CA ALA A 204 -11.92 -5.53 0.33
C ALA A 204 -10.40 -5.66 0.35
N ILE A 205 -9.74 -5.31 -0.75
CA ILE A 205 -8.29 -5.10 -0.81
C ILE A 205 -8.06 -3.63 -1.18
N ARG A 206 -7.43 -2.88 -0.28
CA ARG A 206 -7.07 -1.47 -0.49
C ARG A 206 -5.58 -1.27 -0.37
N TYR A 207 -5.05 -0.32 -1.12
CA TYR A 207 -3.61 -0.18 -1.32
C TYR A 207 -3.19 1.24 -1.71
N GLU A 208 -3.89 2.27 -1.24
CA GLU A 208 -3.60 3.68 -1.55
C GLU A 208 -2.14 4.04 -1.23
N ALA A 209 -1.66 3.56 -0.08
CA ALA A 209 -0.29 3.78 0.41
C ALA A 209 0.84 3.26 -0.50
N THR A 210 0.51 2.45 -1.52
CA THR A 210 1.49 1.85 -2.42
C THR A 210 1.97 2.81 -3.52
N VAL A 211 1.17 3.81 -3.89
CA VAL A 211 1.49 4.77 -4.96
C VAL A 211 1.20 6.18 -4.50
N GLY A 212 2.25 7.00 -4.34
CA GLY A 212 2.07 8.38 -3.88
C GLY A 212 1.96 8.53 -2.37
N ALA A 213 2.32 7.50 -1.58
CA ALA A 213 2.24 7.51 -0.12
C ALA A 213 0.80 7.83 0.36
N GLY A 214 0.57 8.97 1.01
CA GLY A 214 -0.74 9.37 1.50
C GLY A 214 -1.61 10.12 0.49
N LEU A 215 -1.12 10.33 -0.74
CA LEU A 215 -1.88 11.03 -1.77
C LEU A 215 -3.07 10.16 -2.24
N PRO A 216 -4.27 10.73 -2.46
CA PRO A 216 -5.45 9.99 -2.87
C PRO A 216 -5.43 9.70 -4.39
N VAL A 217 -4.48 8.88 -4.84
CA VAL A 217 -4.27 8.61 -6.27
C VAL A 217 -5.21 7.52 -6.76
N LEU A 218 -5.17 6.35 -6.10
CA LEU A 218 -5.92 5.17 -6.49
C LEU A 218 -7.41 5.35 -6.24
N ASP A 219 -7.79 6.01 -5.13
CA ASP A 219 -9.18 6.40 -4.86
C ASP A 219 -9.73 7.36 -5.90
N THR A 220 -8.92 8.32 -6.35
CA THR A 220 -9.32 9.24 -7.42
C THR A 220 -9.57 8.47 -8.71
N ILE A 221 -8.67 7.56 -9.09
CA ILE A 221 -8.83 6.71 -10.28
C ILE A 221 -10.09 5.83 -10.15
N ALA A 222 -10.26 5.15 -9.01
CA ALA A 222 -11.40 4.28 -8.76
C ALA A 222 -12.73 5.05 -8.81
N LYS A 223 -12.77 6.27 -8.26
CA LYS A 223 -13.95 7.15 -8.29
C LYS A 223 -14.30 7.58 -9.72
N LEU A 224 -13.31 7.94 -10.53
CA LEU A 224 -13.52 8.31 -11.93
C LEU A 224 -14.08 7.13 -12.74
N GLN A 225 -13.47 5.94 -12.60
CA GLN A 225 -13.92 4.73 -13.29
C GLN A 225 -15.31 4.29 -12.85
N SER A 226 -15.61 4.36 -11.54
CA SER A 226 -16.94 4.04 -11.01
C SER A 226 -18.04 4.96 -11.54
N ALA A 227 -17.69 6.21 -11.88
CA ALA A 227 -18.58 7.16 -12.54
C ALA A 227 -18.66 6.98 -14.07
N GLY A 228 -18.05 5.93 -14.63
CA GLY A 228 -18.02 5.62 -16.06
C GLY A 228 -17.06 6.49 -16.88
N ASP A 229 -16.06 7.12 -16.27
CA ASP A 229 -14.99 7.80 -16.99
C ASP A 229 -13.91 6.79 -17.44
N GLN A 230 -13.11 7.16 -18.44
CA GLN A 230 -12.06 6.32 -19.02
C GLN A 230 -10.71 7.01 -18.86
N ILE A 231 -9.78 6.34 -18.18
CA ILE A 231 -8.41 6.83 -18.02
C ILE A 231 -7.67 6.63 -19.35
N GLU A 232 -7.18 7.72 -19.92
CA GLU A 232 -6.47 7.70 -21.21
C GLU A 232 -4.96 7.60 -21.00
N THR A 233 -4.42 8.44 -20.11
CA THR A 233 -2.99 8.44 -19.78
C THR A 233 -2.77 8.81 -18.32
N VAL A 234 -1.79 8.15 -17.70
CA VAL A 234 -1.27 8.52 -16.39
C VAL A 234 0.22 8.78 -16.52
N LEU A 235 0.67 9.97 -16.14
CA LEU A 235 2.09 10.30 -16.02
C LEU A 235 2.43 10.51 -14.55
N GLY A 236 3.59 10.04 -14.10
CA GLY A 236 3.96 10.14 -12.68
C GLY A 236 5.44 10.36 -12.45
N CYS A 237 5.77 11.34 -11.62
CA CYS A 237 7.04 11.37 -10.87
C CYS A 237 6.76 10.72 -9.52
N LEU A 238 7.23 9.48 -9.34
CA LEU A 238 6.77 8.60 -8.24
C LEU A 238 7.85 8.25 -7.21
N SER A 239 9.04 8.83 -7.32
CA SER A 239 10.18 8.62 -6.41
C SER A 239 10.78 9.96 -6.01
N GLY A 240 10.83 10.21 -4.70
CA GLY A 240 11.47 11.42 -4.15
C GLY A 240 12.97 11.46 -4.46
N THR A 241 13.66 10.32 -4.38
CA THR A 241 15.11 10.20 -4.65
C THR A 241 15.42 10.50 -6.12
N LEU A 242 14.69 9.86 -7.04
CA LEU A 242 14.87 10.10 -8.48
C LEU A 242 14.38 11.49 -8.89
N GLY A 243 13.36 12.03 -8.21
CA GLY A 243 12.89 13.40 -8.38
C GLY A 243 13.95 14.42 -7.98
N TYR A 244 14.61 14.23 -6.83
CA TYR A 244 15.74 15.04 -6.39
C TYR A 244 16.89 14.98 -7.38
N ILE A 245 17.33 13.77 -7.76
CA ILE A 245 18.43 13.58 -8.71
C ILE A 245 18.10 14.25 -10.05
N SER A 246 16.89 14.03 -10.59
CA SER A 246 16.44 14.64 -11.85
C SER A 246 16.42 16.18 -11.77
N THR A 247 16.03 16.73 -10.62
CA THR A 247 16.05 18.19 -10.40
C THR A 247 17.48 18.72 -10.39
N GLN A 248 18.41 18.05 -9.70
CA GLN A 248 19.80 18.47 -9.62
C GLN A 248 20.53 18.40 -10.97
N ILE A 249 20.37 17.30 -11.72
CA ILE A 249 20.97 17.21 -13.07
C ILE A 249 20.37 18.26 -14.01
N GLY A 250 19.08 18.60 -13.86
CA GLY A 250 18.44 19.68 -14.60
C GLY A 250 19.01 21.06 -14.28
N ALA A 251 19.55 21.24 -13.07
CA ALA A 251 20.28 22.45 -12.65
C ALA A 251 21.77 22.44 -13.07
N GLY A 252 22.21 21.41 -13.81
CA GLY A 252 23.59 21.28 -14.30
C GLY A 252 24.54 20.57 -13.33
N VAL A 253 24.05 19.99 -12.24
CA VAL A 253 24.87 19.17 -11.34
C VAL A 253 25.20 17.83 -12.02
N PRO A 254 26.47 17.36 -12.01
CA PRO A 254 26.80 16.04 -12.54
C PRO A 254 25.99 14.93 -11.85
N LEU A 255 25.62 13.87 -12.59
CA LEU A 255 24.84 12.74 -12.06
C LEU A 255 25.53 12.13 -10.82
N SER A 256 26.84 11.88 -10.92
CA SER A 256 27.63 11.29 -9.83
C SER A 256 27.59 12.15 -8.56
N GLN A 257 27.61 13.48 -8.72
CA GLN A 257 27.54 14.44 -7.61
C GLN A 257 26.11 14.50 -7.03
N ALA A 258 25.09 14.57 -7.87
CA ALA A 258 23.69 14.58 -7.43
C ALA A 258 23.34 13.33 -6.59
N VAL A 259 23.84 12.16 -6.99
CA VAL A 259 23.64 10.90 -6.26
C VAL A 259 24.41 10.89 -4.94
N ARG A 260 25.65 11.41 -4.93
CA ARG A 260 26.45 11.55 -3.70
C ARG A 260 25.76 12.44 -2.68
N GLU A 261 25.23 13.58 -3.12
CA GLU A 261 24.47 14.50 -2.27
C GLU A 261 23.18 13.86 -1.76
N ALA A 262 22.42 13.18 -2.62
CA ALA A 262 21.21 12.46 -2.22
C ALA A 262 21.50 11.43 -1.12
N ARG A 263 22.62 10.71 -1.20
CA ARG A 263 23.06 9.75 -0.17
C ARG A 263 23.43 10.45 1.13
N GLN A 264 24.13 11.59 1.08
CA GLN A 264 24.48 12.38 2.26
C GLN A 264 23.26 12.95 2.98
N LEU A 265 22.23 13.33 2.22
CA LEU A 265 20.95 13.80 2.75
C LEU A 265 20.06 12.65 3.26
N GLY A 266 20.48 11.39 3.08
CA GLY A 266 19.72 10.20 3.46
C GLY A 266 18.48 9.95 2.59
N TYR A 267 18.46 10.44 1.36
CA TYR A 267 17.38 10.21 0.41
C TYR A 267 17.48 8.87 -0.32
N THR A 268 18.67 8.30 -0.42
CA THR A 268 18.86 6.99 -1.07
C THR A 268 18.70 5.84 -0.08
N GLU A 269 18.40 4.66 -0.60
CA GLU A 269 18.66 3.40 0.08
C GLU A 269 20.17 3.24 0.39
N PRO A 270 20.57 2.29 1.27
CA PRO A 270 21.97 2.06 1.60
C PRO A 270 22.87 1.86 0.38
N HIS A 271 22.33 1.22 -0.67
CA HIS A 271 22.97 1.11 -1.98
C HIS A 271 22.18 1.93 -3.02
N PRO A 272 22.73 3.04 -3.56
CA PRO A 272 21.97 3.92 -4.47
C PRO A 272 21.46 3.24 -5.76
N ALA A 273 22.09 2.15 -6.21
CA ALA A 273 21.57 1.38 -7.35
C ALA A 273 20.14 0.88 -7.16
N ASP A 274 19.69 0.64 -5.92
CA ASP A 274 18.33 0.19 -5.64
C ASP A 274 17.30 1.23 -6.08
N ASP A 275 17.58 2.51 -5.85
CA ASP A 275 16.77 3.63 -6.36
C ASP A 275 16.97 3.85 -7.86
N LEU A 276 18.24 3.95 -8.30
CA LEU A 276 18.59 4.29 -9.67
C LEU A 276 18.19 3.22 -10.70
N SER A 277 17.92 2.00 -10.26
CA SER A 277 17.38 0.92 -11.11
C SER A 277 16.01 1.26 -11.69
N GLY A 278 15.24 2.13 -11.02
CA GLY A 278 13.86 2.44 -11.37
C GLY A 278 12.85 1.36 -10.98
N LEU A 279 13.27 0.27 -10.31
CA LEU A 279 12.40 -0.87 -10.01
C LEU A 279 11.22 -0.50 -9.08
N ASP A 280 11.44 0.39 -8.12
CA ASP A 280 10.36 0.89 -7.26
C ASP A 280 9.30 1.67 -8.06
N VAL A 281 9.75 2.52 -8.99
CA VAL A 281 8.87 3.26 -9.90
C VAL A 281 8.15 2.30 -10.86
N ALA A 282 8.84 1.27 -11.38
CA ALA A 282 8.23 0.24 -12.22
C ALA A 282 7.12 -0.51 -11.48
N ARG A 283 7.31 -0.87 -10.21
CA ARG A 283 6.26 -1.49 -9.38
C ARG A 283 5.07 -0.57 -9.20
N LYS A 284 5.29 0.72 -8.91
CA LYS A 284 4.21 1.71 -8.78
C LYS A 284 3.45 1.91 -10.09
N ALA A 285 4.16 1.96 -11.21
CA ALA A 285 3.58 2.07 -12.55
C ALA A 285 2.76 0.83 -12.92
N LEU A 286 3.22 -0.37 -12.55
CA LEU A 286 2.47 -1.62 -12.72
C LEU A 286 1.19 -1.62 -11.88
N ILE A 287 1.26 -1.20 -10.61
CA ILE A 287 0.08 -1.09 -9.73
C ILE A 287 -0.95 -0.14 -10.35
N LEU A 288 -0.55 1.07 -10.73
CA LEU A 288 -1.42 2.02 -11.42
C LEU A 288 -2.04 1.42 -12.69
N SER A 289 -1.24 0.73 -13.50
CA SER A 289 -1.69 0.10 -14.74
C SER A 289 -2.74 -0.99 -14.48
N ARG A 290 -2.54 -1.81 -13.43
CA ARG A 290 -3.51 -2.83 -13.00
C ARG A 290 -4.78 -2.18 -12.46
N THR A 291 -4.67 -1.10 -11.68
CA THR A 291 -5.82 -0.34 -11.16
C THR A 291 -6.70 0.22 -12.28
N ILE A 292 -6.09 0.71 -13.38
CA ILE A 292 -6.87 1.19 -14.54
C ILE A 292 -7.41 0.05 -15.44
N GLY A 293 -7.25 -1.21 -15.04
CA GLY A 293 -7.83 -2.38 -15.70
C GLY A 293 -6.93 -3.11 -16.70
N ARG A 294 -5.61 -2.85 -16.72
CA ARG A 294 -4.68 -3.55 -17.62
C ARG A 294 -4.17 -4.85 -16.99
N ASN A 295 -4.05 -5.89 -17.80
CA ASN A 295 -3.52 -7.19 -17.41
C ASN A 295 -2.04 -7.28 -17.79
N LEU A 296 -1.14 -6.86 -16.89
CA LEU A 296 0.30 -6.79 -17.14
C LEU A 296 1.11 -7.45 -16.03
N ASN A 297 2.32 -7.85 -16.34
CA ASN A 297 3.38 -8.27 -15.43
C ASN A 297 4.46 -7.18 -15.33
N LEU A 298 5.34 -7.32 -14.34
CA LEU A 298 6.46 -6.39 -14.16
C LEU A 298 7.43 -6.42 -15.35
N SER A 299 7.57 -7.57 -16.02
CA SER A 299 8.34 -7.72 -17.25
C SER A 299 7.82 -6.90 -18.43
N ASP A 300 6.55 -6.48 -18.38
CA ASP A 300 5.93 -5.69 -19.45
C ASP A 300 6.21 -4.17 -19.27
N VAL A 301 6.86 -3.78 -18.17
CA VAL A 301 7.28 -2.39 -17.91
C VAL A 301 8.64 -2.14 -18.57
N GLU A 302 8.69 -1.30 -19.59
CA GLU A 302 9.95 -0.83 -20.19
C GLU A 302 10.70 0.05 -19.18
N THR A 303 11.60 -0.55 -18.41
CA THR A 303 12.36 0.12 -17.34
C THR A 303 13.72 0.56 -17.85
N LYS A 304 14.01 1.86 -17.74
CA LYS A 304 15.31 2.46 -18.08
C LYS A 304 16.02 2.92 -16.80
N PRO A 305 16.98 2.13 -16.29
CA PRO A 305 17.80 2.55 -15.17
C PRO A 305 18.58 3.85 -15.49
N LEU A 306 18.92 4.61 -14.45
CA LEU A 306 19.81 5.78 -14.57
C LEU A 306 21.29 5.40 -14.74
N PHE A 307 21.61 4.11 -14.80
CA PHE A 307 22.96 3.60 -15.05
C PHE A 307 22.90 2.32 -15.89
N PRO A 308 23.85 2.10 -16.81
CA PRO A 308 23.98 0.83 -17.49
C PRO A 308 24.57 -0.23 -16.54
N GLU A 309 24.16 -1.48 -16.71
CA GLU A 309 24.56 -2.62 -15.86
C GLU A 309 26.07 -2.72 -15.66
N ARG A 310 26.86 -2.37 -16.68
CA ARG A 310 28.34 -2.36 -16.62
C ARG A 310 28.90 -1.53 -15.46
N LEU A 311 28.20 -0.50 -14.99
CA LEU A 311 28.65 0.39 -13.90
C LEU A 311 28.33 -0.15 -12.50
N TYR A 312 27.46 -1.15 -12.39
CA TYR A 312 27.11 -1.74 -11.10
C TYR A 312 28.36 -2.27 -10.38
N HIS A 313 28.39 -2.06 -9.07
CA HIS A 313 29.38 -2.62 -8.17
C HIS A 313 28.72 -2.83 -6.81
N ALA A 314 29.06 -3.89 -6.07
CA ALA A 314 28.41 -4.20 -4.80
C ALA A 314 28.79 -3.22 -3.66
N ASP A 315 29.96 -2.60 -3.77
CA ASP A 315 30.38 -1.50 -2.90
C ASP A 315 29.70 -0.18 -3.35
N PRO A 316 28.87 0.45 -2.50
CA PRO A 316 28.15 1.68 -2.85
C PRO A 316 29.06 2.85 -3.21
N ASP A 317 30.23 2.96 -2.58
CA ASP A 317 31.17 4.08 -2.81
C ASP A 317 31.85 3.94 -4.17
N ILE A 318 32.27 2.72 -4.52
CA ILE A 318 32.80 2.42 -5.87
C ILE A 318 31.69 2.62 -6.91
N PHE A 319 30.47 2.16 -6.66
CA PHE A 319 29.34 2.37 -7.57
C PHE A 319 29.12 3.86 -7.87
N VAL A 320 29.03 4.71 -6.83
CA VAL A 320 28.84 6.16 -6.99
C VAL A 320 30.00 6.81 -7.72
N GLN A 321 31.25 6.36 -7.49
CA GLN A 321 32.40 6.85 -8.24
C GLN A 321 32.29 6.54 -9.74
N ARG A 322 31.87 5.32 -10.10
CA ARG A 322 31.73 4.89 -11.49
C ARG A 322 30.62 5.61 -12.26
N LEU A 323 29.62 6.17 -11.58
CA LEU A 323 28.60 7.02 -12.21
C LEU A 323 29.19 8.25 -12.90
N SER A 324 30.41 8.67 -12.54
CA SER A 324 31.10 9.77 -13.24
C SER A 324 31.35 9.50 -14.72
N GLU A 325 31.39 8.22 -15.13
CA GLU A 325 31.47 7.83 -16.54
C GLU A 325 30.24 8.27 -17.37
N MET A 326 29.13 8.64 -16.73
CA MET A 326 27.90 9.11 -17.38
C MET A 326 27.70 10.61 -17.30
N ASP A 327 28.52 11.34 -16.54
CA ASP A 327 28.28 12.76 -16.25
C ASP A 327 28.22 13.59 -17.54
N GLN A 328 29.11 13.33 -18.50
CA GLN A 328 29.11 14.04 -19.78
C GLN A 328 27.89 13.70 -20.65
N GLU A 329 27.52 12.42 -20.74
CA GLU A 329 26.35 11.98 -21.52
C GLU A 329 25.05 12.62 -21.01
N ILE A 330 24.87 12.65 -19.69
CA ILE A 330 23.72 13.26 -19.05
C ILE A 330 23.75 14.79 -19.22
N ALA A 331 24.91 15.43 -19.07
CA ALA A 331 25.05 16.86 -19.29
C ALA A 331 24.69 17.26 -20.73
N ASP A 332 25.15 16.52 -21.72
CA ASP A 332 24.84 16.76 -23.14
C ASP A 332 23.33 16.60 -23.41
N MET A 333 22.71 15.57 -22.82
CA MET A 333 21.27 15.34 -22.91
C MET A 333 20.47 16.51 -22.31
N VAL A 334 20.86 16.98 -21.12
CA VAL A 334 20.20 18.09 -20.42
C VAL A 334 20.36 19.39 -21.20
N GLN A 335 21.58 19.72 -21.66
CA GLN A 335 21.86 20.92 -22.46
C GLN A 335 21.05 20.93 -23.75
N LYS A 336 20.97 19.79 -24.45
CA LYS A 336 20.16 19.64 -25.66
C LYS A 336 18.69 19.92 -25.38
N GLY A 337 18.12 19.36 -24.30
CA GLY A 337 16.72 19.60 -23.98
C GLY A 337 16.45 21.02 -23.45
N ALA A 338 17.39 21.64 -22.73
CA ALA A 338 17.28 23.03 -22.28
C ALA A 338 17.14 24.00 -23.47
N SER A 339 17.83 23.75 -24.59
CA SER A 339 17.66 24.52 -25.83
C SER A 339 16.23 24.48 -26.41
N GLN A 340 15.44 23.50 -25.99
CA GLN A 340 14.05 23.27 -26.39
C GLN A 340 13.05 23.56 -25.26
N ARG A 341 13.47 24.22 -24.16
CA ARG A 341 12.64 24.45 -22.97
C ARG A 341 12.10 23.16 -22.33
N LEU A 342 12.96 22.14 -22.29
CA LEU A 342 12.69 20.86 -21.65
C LEU A 342 13.58 20.69 -20.41
N VAL A 343 13.05 20.01 -19.41
CA VAL A 343 13.75 19.65 -18.16
C VAL A 343 13.72 18.14 -17.94
N PRO A 344 14.77 17.55 -17.34
CA PRO A 344 14.81 16.11 -17.08
C PRO A 344 13.89 15.73 -15.92
N ARG A 345 13.10 14.67 -16.09
CA ARG A 345 12.29 14.04 -15.04
C ARG A 345 12.33 12.54 -15.18
N TYR A 346 12.40 11.83 -14.06
CA TYR A 346 12.21 10.38 -14.05
C TYR A 346 10.71 10.06 -14.02
N VAL A 347 10.16 9.69 -15.18
CA VAL A 347 8.72 9.60 -15.42
C VAL A 347 8.28 8.15 -15.54
N ALA A 348 7.20 7.80 -14.84
CA ALA A 348 6.36 6.67 -15.17
C ALA A 348 5.29 7.12 -16.17
N ARG A 349 5.31 6.54 -17.37
CA ARG A 349 4.39 6.83 -18.46
C ARG A 349 3.50 5.63 -18.71
N ILE A 350 2.20 5.82 -18.46
CA ILE A 350 1.17 4.81 -18.64
C ILE A 350 0.22 5.32 -19.71
N GLU A 351 0.33 4.74 -20.89
CA GLU A 351 -0.50 5.02 -22.06
C GLU A 351 -1.07 3.69 -22.56
N LYS A 352 -2.09 3.74 -23.42
CA LYS A 352 -2.82 2.54 -23.88
C LYS A 352 -1.89 1.41 -24.37
N GLU A 353 -0.91 1.75 -25.20
CA GLU A 353 0.02 0.79 -25.83
C GLU A 353 1.41 0.78 -25.18
N LYS A 354 1.72 1.75 -24.30
CA LYS A 354 3.07 1.93 -23.75
C LYS A 354 3.05 2.01 -22.23
N LEU A 355 3.92 1.25 -21.59
CA LEU A 355 4.20 1.32 -20.16
C LEU A 355 5.70 1.41 -19.97
N SER A 356 6.21 2.59 -19.62
CA SER A 356 7.64 2.82 -19.45
C SER A 356 7.96 3.63 -18.21
N VAL A 357 9.13 3.37 -17.63
CA VAL A 357 9.70 4.20 -16.57
C VAL A 357 11.14 4.57 -16.94
N GLY A 358 11.50 5.84 -16.81
CA GLY A 358 12.83 6.28 -17.20
C GLY A 358 13.01 7.79 -17.15
N LEU A 359 14.24 8.23 -17.38
CA LEU A 359 14.55 9.64 -17.53
C LEU A 359 14.02 10.16 -18.87
N GLU A 360 13.17 11.18 -18.82
CA GLU A 360 12.57 11.84 -19.98
C GLU A 360 12.79 13.35 -19.91
N MET A 361 12.97 13.99 -21.06
CA MET A 361 12.94 15.45 -21.17
C MET A 361 11.49 15.90 -21.36
N VAL A 362 10.92 16.57 -20.36
CA VAL A 362 9.54 17.07 -20.38
C VAL A 362 9.51 18.59 -20.51
N SER A 363 8.45 19.14 -21.09
CA SER A 363 8.30 20.61 -21.18
C SER A 363 8.35 21.24 -19.80
N GLU A 364 9.16 22.29 -19.63
CA GLU A 364 9.24 23.07 -18.38
C GLU A 364 7.88 23.66 -17.96
N ASN A 365 6.97 23.84 -18.92
CA ASN A 365 5.62 24.37 -18.71
C ASN A 365 4.57 23.29 -18.46
N SER A 366 4.92 22.02 -18.60
CA SER A 366 4.05 20.90 -18.23
C SER A 366 3.94 20.78 -16.69
N PRO A 367 2.89 20.13 -16.17
CA PRO A 367 2.79 19.87 -14.73
C PRO A 367 4.08 19.24 -14.15
N LEU A 368 4.58 18.17 -14.78
CA LEU A 368 5.78 17.47 -14.30
C LEU A 368 7.05 18.33 -14.40
N GLY A 369 7.14 19.21 -15.41
CA GLY A 369 8.26 20.12 -15.58
C GLY A 369 8.34 21.19 -14.49
N ARG A 370 7.19 21.58 -13.91
CA ARG A 370 7.10 22.54 -12.80
C ARG A 370 7.33 21.93 -11.43
N LEU A 371 7.40 20.61 -11.33
CA LEU A 371 7.64 19.91 -10.07
C LEU A 371 8.97 20.36 -9.46
N GLN A 372 8.99 20.58 -8.14
CA GLN A 372 10.16 21.02 -7.37
C GLN A 372 10.42 20.05 -6.21
N GLY A 373 11.67 19.93 -5.80
CA GLY A 373 12.06 19.15 -4.62
C GLY A 373 11.85 17.64 -4.78
N THR A 374 11.30 17.02 -3.73
CA THR A 374 11.09 15.56 -3.60
C THR A 374 9.62 15.15 -3.70
N ASP A 375 8.74 16.08 -4.08
CA ASP A 375 7.32 15.81 -4.22
C ASP A 375 7.06 14.76 -5.30
N ASN A 376 6.06 13.92 -5.05
CA ASN A 376 5.48 13.10 -6.10
C ASN A 376 4.37 13.87 -6.79
N GLN A 377 4.21 13.64 -8.08
CA GLN A 377 3.11 14.19 -8.85
C GLN A 377 2.58 13.18 -9.84
N ILE A 378 1.27 13.06 -9.90
CA ILE A 378 0.54 12.19 -10.81
C ILE A 378 -0.40 13.06 -11.65
N VAL A 379 -0.30 12.94 -12.97
CA VAL A 379 -1.12 13.64 -13.96
C VAL A 379 -2.01 12.61 -14.62
N ILE A 380 -3.32 12.72 -14.41
CA ILE A 380 -4.34 11.79 -14.88
C ILE A 380 -5.15 12.51 -15.96
N ARG A 381 -5.00 12.06 -17.21
CA ARG A 381 -5.85 12.49 -18.32
C ARG A 381 -6.92 11.44 -18.56
N THR A 382 -8.15 11.88 -18.71
CA THR A 382 -9.30 10.99 -18.96
C THR A 382 -10.11 11.52 -20.14
N ARG A 383 -11.12 10.77 -20.58
CA ARG A 383 -12.08 11.25 -21.58
C ARG A 383 -12.79 12.55 -21.15
N ARG A 384 -13.08 12.71 -19.84
CA ARG A 384 -13.72 13.93 -19.30
C ARG A 384 -12.72 15.03 -18.93
N TYR A 385 -11.51 14.65 -18.55
CA TYR A 385 -10.41 15.54 -18.18
C TYR A 385 -9.30 15.48 -19.24
N ASP A 386 -9.66 15.81 -20.49
CA ASP A 386 -8.74 15.71 -21.62
C ASP A 386 -7.87 16.98 -21.77
N SER A 387 -8.51 18.14 -21.93
CA SER A 387 -7.82 19.42 -22.11
C SER A 387 -7.16 19.96 -20.84
N ASN A 388 -7.67 19.57 -19.68
CA ASN A 388 -7.13 19.93 -18.38
C ASN A 388 -7.06 18.68 -17.49
N PRO A 389 -5.91 17.98 -17.46
CA PRO A 389 -5.79 16.74 -16.70
C PRO A 389 -5.87 17.00 -15.19
N LEU A 390 -6.33 16.00 -14.45
CA LEU A 390 -6.30 16.02 -12.98
C LEU A 390 -4.87 15.84 -12.50
N ILE A 391 -4.46 16.67 -11.55
CA ILE A 391 -3.10 16.67 -11.01
C ILE A 391 -3.19 16.45 -9.50
N VAL A 392 -2.52 15.41 -9.01
CA VAL A 392 -2.36 15.13 -7.58
C VAL A 392 -0.88 15.31 -7.25
N THR A 393 -0.55 16.23 -6.33
CA THR A 393 0.83 16.56 -5.93
C THR A 393 0.95 16.59 -4.41
N GLY A 394 2.08 16.12 -3.91
CA GLY A 394 2.51 16.31 -2.52
C GLY A 394 3.61 15.34 -2.14
N PRO A 395 3.88 15.19 -0.83
CA PRO A 395 4.99 14.36 -0.37
C PRO A 395 4.87 12.91 -0.85
N GLY A 396 5.88 12.46 -1.58
CA GLY A 396 5.89 11.14 -2.20
C GLY A 396 6.36 9.98 -1.33
N ALA A 397 6.91 10.30 -0.16
CA ALA A 397 7.52 9.40 0.79
C ALA A 397 7.49 10.01 2.20
N GLY A 398 7.77 9.19 3.20
CA GLY A 398 7.79 9.58 4.61
C GLY A 398 6.82 8.74 5.44
N ALA A 399 7.29 8.26 6.59
CA ALA A 399 6.54 7.30 7.41
C ALA A 399 5.15 7.81 7.82
N GLU A 400 5.04 9.10 8.20
CA GLU A 400 3.76 9.69 8.62
C GLU A 400 2.75 9.83 7.48
N VAL A 401 3.20 10.28 6.30
CA VAL A 401 2.31 10.48 5.15
C VAL A 401 1.88 9.13 4.57
N THR A 402 2.78 8.15 4.48
CA THR A 402 2.41 6.79 4.06
C THR A 402 1.45 6.13 5.06
N ALA A 403 1.70 6.29 6.37
CA ALA A 403 0.80 5.79 7.41
C ALA A 403 -0.59 6.42 7.31
N ALA A 404 -0.70 7.70 6.97
CA ALA A 404 -1.99 8.36 6.78
C ALA A 404 -2.79 7.73 5.63
N GLY A 405 -2.13 7.34 4.53
CA GLY A 405 -2.77 6.57 3.45
C GLY A 405 -3.29 5.22 3.92
N VAL A 406 -2.52 4.51 4.76
CA VAL A 406 -2.96 3.24 5.39
C VAL A 406 -4.16 3.45 6.30
N VAL A 407 -4.16 4.51 7.13
CA VAL A 407 -5.30 4.81 8.00
C VAL A 407 -6.54 5.16 7.17
N ASN A 408 -6.41 5.93 6.10
CA ASN A 408 -7.53 6.23 5.19
C ASN A 408 -8.16 4.93 4.65
N ASP A 409 -7.34 3.97 4.22
CA ASP A 409 -7.83 2.69 3.73
C ASP A 409 -8.53 1.85 4.81
N VAL A 410 -8.00 1.84 6.04
CA VAL A 410 -8.65 1.18 7.18
C VAL A 410 -10.01 1.82 7.48
N VAL A 411 -10.07 3.15 7.50
CA VAL A 411 -11.30 3.90 7.77
C VAL A 411 -12.32 3.66 6.66
N ALA A 412 -11.92 3.72 5.39
CA ALA A 412 -12.79 3.47 4.24
C ALA A 412 -13.42 2.07 4.27
N ILE A 413 -12.65 1.04 4.67
CA ILE A 413 -13.17 -0.32 4.86
C ILE A 413 -14.16 -0.34 6.00
N ALA A 414 -13.79 0.21 7.15
CA ALA A 414 -14.63 0.15 8.34
C ALA A 414 -15.96 0.90 8.13
N THR A 415 -15.96 2.09 7.56
CA THR A 415 -17.18 2.87 7.28
C THR A 415 -18.05 2.20 6.22
N SER A 416 -17.46 1.73 5.12
CA SER A 416 -18.20 1.02 4.06
C SER A 416 -18.82 -0.27 4.57
N TYR A 417 -18.08 -1.05 5.37
CA TYR A 417 -18.54 -2.33 5.92
C TYR A 417 -19.75 -2.15 6.83
N PHE A 418 -19.79 -1.05 7.60
CA PHE A 418 -20.91 -0.74 8.49
C PHE A 418 -21.96 0.21 7.92
N GLY A 419 -21.81 0.62 6.66
CA GLY A 419 -22.72 1.55 5.97
C GLY A 419 -22.93 2.87 6.71
N VAL A 420 -21.85 3.47 7.23
CA VAL A 420 -21.86 4.78 7.91
C VAL A 420 -21.45 5.89 6.97
#